data_AF-A0A929E9W3-F1
#
_entry.id   AF-A0A929E9W3-F1
#
_cell.length_a   1.000
_cell.length_b   1.000
_cell.length_c   1.000
_cell.angle_alpha   90.00
_cell.angle_beta   90.00
_cell.angle_gamma   90.00
#
_symmetry.space_group_name_H-M   'P 1'
#
loop_
_entity.id
_entity.type
_entity.pdbx_description
1 polymer ?
#
loop_
_entity_poly.entity_id
_entity_poly.type
_entity_poly.pdbx_seq_one_letter_code
_entity_poly.pdbx_strand_id
1 'polypeptide(L)'
;LRWLIIGFYVDDLSMLFLAQLIHAFSFGVFHSVGISLVHDYFTGSHQGRGQALYASTSFGAGVAVGSLISGMVWDQLGAEILFVFASCCTLLALVIVWVFIQSPKFNGGHVR
;
A
#
# COMPACT_ATOMS: atom_id res chain seq x y z
N LEU A 1 -5.80 10.76 1.22
CA LEU A 1 -5.28 12.13 1.47
C LEU A 1 -4.05 12.45 0.63
N ARG A 2 -2.91 11.76 0.84
CA ARG A 2 -1.64 12.02 0.13
C ARG A 2 -1.78 12.19 -1.39
N TRP A 3 -2.52 11.30 -2.04
CA TRP A 3 -2.75 11.38 -3.49
C TRP A 3 -3.50 12.65 -3.90
N LEU A 4 -4.54 13.04 -3.18
CA LEU A 4 -5.30 14.26 -3.43
C LEU A 4 -4.43 15.51 -3.26
N ILE A 5 -3.56 15.53 -2.24
CA ILE A 5 -2.62 16.66 -2.06
C ILE A 5 -1.74 16.82 -3.30
N ILE A 6 -1.17 15.73 -3.82
CA ILE A 6 -0.32 15.79 -5.03
C ILE A 6 -1.12 16.21 -6.26
N GLY A 7 -2.37 15.72 -6.40
CA GLY A 7 -3.21 16.04 -7.55
C GLY A 7 -3.62 17.51 -7.63
N PHE A 8 -3.91 18.15 -6.50
CA PHE A 8 -4.48 19.50 -6.46
C PHE A 8 -3.51 20.60 -6.01
N TYR A 9 -2.38 20.25 -5.38
CA TYR A 9 -1.44 21.21 -4.80
C TYR A 9 -0.01 21.00 -5.33
N VAL A 10 0.12 20.66 -6.62
CA VAL A 10 1.43 20.41 -7.25
C VAL A 10 2.34 21.63 -7.26
N ASP A 11 1.77 22.84 -7.26
CA ASP A 11 2.53 24.10 -7.26
C ASP A 11 2.87 24.61 -5.84
N ASP A 12 2.38 23.95 -4.78
CA ASP A 12 2.66 24.31 -3.39
C ASP A 12 3.70 23.35 -2.79
N LEU A 13 4.94 23.82 -2.72
CA LEU A 13 6.06 23.05 -2.18
C LEU A 13 5.82 22.59 -0.74
N SER A 14 5.16 23.39 0.10
CA SER A 14 4.88 23.03 1.50
C SER A 14 3.89 21.87 1.59
N MET A 15 2.86 21.90 0.73
CA MET A 15 1.90 20.79 0.60
C MET A 15 2.56 19.53 0.05
N LEU A 16 3.47 19.66 -0.91
CA LEU A 16 4.24 18.51 -1.41
C LEU A 16 5.15 17.91 -0.33
N PHE A 17 5.80 18.73 0.50
CA PHE A 17 6.55 18.24 1.66
C PHE A 17 5.66 17.45 2.62
N LEU A 18 4.48 17.99 2.96
CA LEU A 18 3.50 17.28 3.78
C LEU A 18 3.08 15.94 3.13
N ALA A 19 2.85 15.93 1.82
CA ALA A 19 2.50 14.71 1.09
C ALA A 19 3.60 13.64 1.16
N GLN A 20 4.88 14.03 1.14
CA GLN A 20 5.99 13.08 1.30
C GLN A 20 6.12 12.56 2.73
N LEU A 21 5.86 13.39 3.75
CA LEU A 21 5.83 12.92 5.14
C LEU A 21 4.72 11.88 5.36
N ILE A 22 3.51 12.15 4.83
CA ILE A 22 2.41 11.19 4.87
C ILE A 22 2.79 9.90 4.12
N HIS A 23 3.45 10.02 2.97
CA HIS A 23 3.94 8.87 2.21
C HIS A 23 4.93 8.03 3.02
N ALA A 24 6.00 8.64 3.55
CA ALA A 24 7.01 7.93 4.32
C ALA A 24 6.41 7.21 5.53
N PHE A 25 5.53 7.89 6.28
CA PHE A 25 4.84 7.30 7.42
C PHE A 25 3.91 6.15 7.01
N SER A 26 3.00 6.38 6.05
CA SER A 26 2.03 5.37 5.63
C SER A 26 2.69 4.14 4.99
N PHE A 27 3.74 4.34 4.20
CA PHE A 27 4.53 3.24 3.64
C PHE A 27 5.24 2.45 4.75
N GLY A 28 5.87 3.13 5.71
CA GLY A 28 6.54 2.47 6.84
C GLY A 28 5.59 1.59 7.65
N VAL A 29 4.40 2.10 7.98
CA VAL A 29 3.36 1.35 8.69
C VAL A 29 2.86 0.18 7.84
N PHE A 30 2.46 0.43 6.59
CA PHE A 30 1.97 -0.60 5.68
C PHE A 30 2.99 -1.74 5.51
N HIS A 31 4.25 -1.40 5.28
CA HIS A 31 5.30 -2.38 5.05
C HIS A 31 5.61 -3.20 6.29
N SER A 32 5.73 -2.55 7.46
CA SER A 32 5.99 -3.22 8.73
C SER A 32 4.86 -4.18 9.11
N VAL A 33 3.61 -3.73 9.00
CA VAL A 33 2.42 -4.58 9.25
C VAL A 33 2.34 -5.71 8.22
N GLY A 34 2.61 -5.44 6.94
CA GLY A 34 2.62 -6.46 5.89
C GLY A 34 3.61 -7.58 6.16
N ILE A 35 4.86 -7.24 6.54
CA ILE A 35 5.86 -8.24 6.92
C ILE A 35 5.40 -9.04 8.15
N SER A 36 4.84 -8.38 9.17
CA SER A 36 4.34 -9.05 10.37
C SER A 36 3.22 -10.04 10.03
N LEU A 37 2.25 -9.64 9.20
CA LEU A 37 1.16 -10.53 8.79
C LEU A 37 1.66 -11.71 7.95
N VAL A 38 2.63 -11.49 7.06
CA VAL A 38 3.26 -12.60 6.32
C VAL A 38 3.97 -13.56 7.28
N HIS A 39 4.68 -13.02 8.27
CA HIS A 39 5.33 -13.82 9.30
C HIS A 39 4.32 -14.67 10.08
N ASP A 40 3.19 -14.09 10.48
CA ASP A 40 2.17 -14.77 11.27
C ASP A 40 1.38 -15.81 10.45
N TYR A 41 1.07 -15.53 9.19
CA TYR A 41 0.29 -16.43 8.35
C TYR A 41 1.10 -17.56 7.71
N PHE A 42 2.38 -17.35 7.42
CA PHE A 42 3.20 -18.33 6.69
C PHE A 42 4.31 -18.92 7.56
N THR A 43 4.00 -19.85 8.46
CA THR A 43 4.99 -20.39 9.40
C THR A 43 5.90 -21.50 8.84
N GLY A 44 7.05 -21.74 9.49
CA GLY A 44 7.95 -22.86 9.19
C GLY A 44 8.54 -22.81 7.78
N SER A 45 8.52 -23.96 7.08
CA SER A 45 9.07 -24.09 5.72
C SER A 45 8.38 -23.20 4.66
N HIS A 46 7.23 -22.61 4.98
CA HIS A 46 6.46 -21.75 4.07
C HIS A 46 6.83 -20.25 4.18
N GLN A 47 7.64 -19.83 5.16
CA GLN A 47 8.03 -18.43 5.36
C GLN A 47 8.62 -17.79 4.10
N GLY A 48 9.59 -18.45 3.46
CA GLY A 48 10.22 -17.94 2.24
C GLY A 48 9.23 -17.79 1.08
N ARG A 49 8.22 -18.68 0.99
CA ARG A 49 7.16 -18.58 -0.02
C ARG A 49 6.21 -17.42 0.27
N GLY A 50 5.86 -17.19 1.53
CA GLY A 50 5.06 -16.05 1.96
C GLY A 50 5.74 -14.71 1.63
N GLN A 51 7.02 -14.59 1.94
CA GLN A 51 7.82 -13.40 1.62
C GLN A 51 7.93 -13.18 0.10
N ALA A 52 8.18 -14.25 -0.66
CA ALA A 52 8.21 -14.18 -2.13
C ALA A 52 6.86 -13.74 -2.71
N LEU A 53 5.73 -14.25 -2.18
CA LEU A 53 4.40 -13.86 -2.61
C LEU A 53 4.11 -12.38 -2.30
N TYR A 54 4.42 -11.93 -1.08
CA TYR A 54 4.26 -10.52 -0.68
C TYR A 54 5.08 -9.59 -1.55
N ALA A 55 6.36 -9.91 -1.78
CA ALA A 55 7.26 -9.10 -2.59
C ALA A 55 6.83 -9.06 -4.06
N SER A 56 6.56 -10.23 -4.66
CA SER A 56 6.16 -10.33 -6.07
C SER A 56 4.81 -9.68 -6.34
N THR A 57 3.84 -9.78 -5.43
CA THR A 57 2.52 -9.16 -5.61
C THR A 57 2.59 -7.65 -5.40
N SER A 58 3.23 -7.20 -4.32
CA SER A 58 3.22 -5.78 -3.94
C SER A 58 4.21 -4.94 -4.75
N PHE A 59 5.44 -5.41 -4.88
CA PHE A 59 6.54 -4.67 -5.53
C PHE A 59 6.86 -5.14 -6.95
N GLY A 60 6.36 -6.32 -7.35
CA GLY A 60 6.47 -6.81 -8.72
C GLY A 60 5.22 -6.45 -9.54
N ALA A 61 4.25 -7.37 -9.56
CA ALA A 61 3.03 -7.27 -10.36
C ALA A 61 2.24 -5.99 -10.07
N GLY A 62 2.09 -5.60 -8.80
CA GLY A 62 1.40 -4.36 -8.41
C GLY A 62 2.03 -3.11 -9.01
N VAL A 63 3.37 -3.00 -8.97
CA VAL A 63 4.09 -1.88 -9.58
C VAL A 63 3.96 -1.91 -11.10
N ALA A 64 4.08 -3.09 -11.74
CA ALA A 64 3.95 -3.21 -13.18
C ALA A 64 2.56 -2.79 -13.69
N VAL A 65 1.50 -3.35 -13.09
CA VAL A 65 0.10 -3.03 -13.44
C VAL A 65 -0.22 -1.57 -13.11
N GLY A 66 0.18 -1.11 -11.92
CA GLY A 66 -0.04 0.27 -11.49
C GLY A 66 0.64 1.28 -12.42
N SER A 67 1.90 1.02 -12.80
CA SER A 67 2.64 1.89 -13.71
C SER A 67 1.98 1.96 -15.09
N LEU A 68 1.59 0.81 -15.65
CA LEU A 68 0.93 0.73 -16.95
C LEU A 68 -0.39 1.52 -16.97
N ILE A 69 -1.28 1.26 -16.00
CA ILE A 69 -2.57 1.94 -15.90
C ILE A 69 -2.35 3.44 -15.65
N SER A 70 -1.39 3.80 -14.78
CA SER A 70 -1.12 5.19 -14.46
C SER A 70 -0.63 6.00 -15.67
N GLY A 71 0.23 5.42 -16.52
CA GLY A 71 0.67 6.04 -17.75
C GLY A 71 -0.50 6.27 -18.71
N MET A 72 -1.34 5.24 -18.93
CA MET A 72 -2.51 5.36 -19.79
C MET A 72 -3.49 6.44 -19.32
N VAL A 73 -3.78 6.48 -18.01
CA VAL A 73 -4.69 7.47 -17.43
C VAL A 73 -4.08 8.88 -17.49
N TRP A 74 -2.78 9.01 -17.21
CA TRP A 74 -2.10 10.30 -17.29
C TRP A 74 -2.15 10.88 -18.71
N ASP A 75 -1.83 10.06 -19.71
CA ASP A 75 -1.76 10.51 -21.11
C ASP A 75 -3.14 10.91 -21.66
N GLN A 76 -4.21 10.25 -21.23
CA GLN A 76 -5.56 10.48 -21.75
C GLN A 76 -6.37 11.50 -20.93
N LEU A 77 -6.20 11.50 -19.61
CA LEU A 77 -7.07 12.22 -18.66
C LEU A 77 -6.30 13.20 -17.76
N GLY A 78 -4.97 13.18 -17.78
CA GLY A 78 -4.12 14.09 -17.03
C GLY A 78 -3.83 13.64 -15.59
N ALA A 79 -2.91 14.37 -14.97
CA ALA A 79 -2.35 14.08 -13.65
C ALA A 79 -3.39 14.13 -12.52
N GLU A 80 -4.25 15.16 -12.51
CA GLU A 80 -5.23 15.37 -11.44
C GLU A 80 -6.19 14.18 -11.33
N ILE A 81 -6.76 13.74 -12.46
CA ILE A 81 -7.65 12.58 -12.53
C ILE A 81 -6.93 11.30 -12.10
N LEU A 82 -5.68 11.10 -12.52
CA LEU A 82 -4.88 9.96 -12.06
C LEU A 82 -4.78 9.93 -10.53
N PHE A 83 -4.50 11.07 -9.91
CA PHE A 83 -4.32 11.14 -8.46
C PHE A 83 -5.62 10.99 -7.68
N VAL A 84 -6.75 11.45 -8.23
CA VAL A 84 -8.09 11.14 -7.71
C VAL A 84 -8.36 9.63 -7.82
N PHE A 85 -8.08 9.02 -8.97
CA PHE A 85 -8.24 7.58 -9.18
C PHE A 85 -7.38 6.77 -8.19
N ALA A 86 -6.11 7.13 -8.00
CA ALA A 86 -5.23 6.51 -7.01
C ALA A 86 -5.81 6.62 -5.58
N SER A 87 -6.44 7.75 -5.25
CA SER A 87 -7.11 7.92 -3.96
C SER A 87 -8.29 6.95 -3.79
N CYS A 88 -9.11 6.76 -4.83
CA CYS A 88 -10.21 5.78 -4.82
C CYS A 88 -9.69 4.35 -4.66
N CYS A 89 -8.60 3.99 -5.35
CA CYS A 89 -7.95 2.68 -5.19
C CYS A 89 -7.49 2.45 -3.74
N THR A 90 -6.93 3.48 -3.07
CA THR A 90 -6.55 3.36 -1.66
C THR A 90 -7.76 3.21 -0.72
N LEU A 91 -8.89 3.86 -1.01
CA LEU A 91 -10.13 3.67 -0.25
C LEU A 91 -10.69 2.25 -0.44
N LEU A 92 -10.66 1.73 -1.67
CA LEU A 92 -11.06 0.36 -1.93
C LEU A 92 -10.16 -0.64 -1.19
N ALA A 93 -8.84 -0.43 -1.21
CA ALA A 93 -7.90 -1.26 -0.47
C ALA A 93 -8.18 -1.23 1.04
N LEU A 94 -8.50 -0.06 1.62
CA LEU A 94 -8.91 0.05 3.01
C LEU A 94 -10.15 -0.78 3.31
N VAL A 95 -11.18 -0.72 2.46
CA VAL A 95 -12.41 -1.53 2.62
C VAL A 95 -12.09 -3.02 2.56
N ILE A 96 -11.27 -3.46 1.59
CA ILE A 96 -10.87 -4.86 1.47
C ILE A 96 -10.14 -5.32 2.74
N VAL A 97 -9.17 -4.55 3.22
CA VAL A 97 -8.42 -4.87 4.45
C VAL A 97 -9.36 -4.95 5.64
N TRP A 98 -10.26 -3.98 5.79
CA TRP A 98 -11.21 -3.89 6.90
C TRP A 98 -12.17 -5.09 6.96
N VAL A 99 -12.58 -5.61 5.80
CA VAL A 99 -13.54 -6.73 5.72
C VAL A 99 -12.84 -8.08 5.84
N PHE A 100 -11.67 -8.25 5.23
CA PHE A 100 -11.07 -9.58 5.03
C PHE A 100 -9.87 -9.89 5.91
N ILE A 101 -9.12 -8.89 6.38
CA ILE A 101 -7.94 -9.16 7.21
C ILE A 101 -8.34 -9.29 8.67
N GLN A 102 -8.19 -10.50 9.22
CA GLN A 102 -8.38 -10.78 10.63
C GLN A 102 -7.02 -10.81 11.31
N SER A 103 -6.76 -9.92 12.26
CA SER A 103 -5.51 -10.00 13.02
C SER A 103 -5.38 -11.38 13.68
N PRO A 104 -4.23 -12.06 13.52
CA PRO A 104 -3.95 -13.28 14.26
C PRO A 104 -4.20 -13.01 15.75
N LYS A 105 -4.99 -13.87 16.41
CA LYS A 105 -5.21 -13.73 17.84
C LYS A 105 -3.86 -13.90 18.52
N PHE A 106 -3.41 -12.89 19.27
CA PHE A 106 -2.27 -12.99 20.16
C PHE A 106 -2.59 -14.08 21.19
N ASN A 107 -2.18 -15.32 20.90
CA ASN A 107 -2.32 -16.41 21.85
C ASN A 107 -1.19 -16.20 22.85
N GLY A 108 -1.52 -15.72 24.07
CA GLY A 108 -0.61 -15.62 25.21
C GLY A 108 -0.17 -17.00 25.74
N GLY A 109 0.27 -17.87 24.85
CA GLY A 109 0.68 -19.24 25.11
C GLY A 109 2.09 -19.26 25.68
N HIS A 110 2.16 -19.63 26.95
CA HIS A 110 3.32 -19.82 27.81
C HIS A 110 4.62 -20.22 27.10
N VAL A 111 5.68 -19.45 27.40
CA VAL A 111 7.04 -19.97 27.45
C VAL A 111 7.04 -21.16 28.39
N ARG A 112 7.27 -22.36 27.85
CA ARG A 112 7.83 -23.49 28.60
C ARG A 112 9.22 -23.74 28.06
#